data_AF-A0A959GR76-F1
#
_entry.id   AF-A0A959GR76-F1
#
_cell.length_a   1.000
_cell.length_b   1.000
_cell.length_c   1.000
_cell.angle_alpha   90.00
_cell.angle_beta   90.00
_cell.angle_gamma   90.00
#
_symmetry.space_group_name_H-M   'P 1'
#
loop_
_entity.id
_entity.type
_entity.pdbx_description
1 polymer ?
#
loop_
_entity_poly.entity_id
_entity_poly.type
_entity_poly.pdbx_seq_one_letter_code
_entity_poly.pdbx_strand_id
1 'polypeptide(L)'
;MGMLQVVIGLIFVLLLLSLLATTVMELLASLLALRGKNLEKALRNMLAYTDKDEKLLAAFKENSLYKQLGSKYGKSRRSPSYIKDESFQSILMEIILDGEGMDKLEAKIEELPDEDLKNVLKQFLRESDHNVEEFREKVKGWYNNVMDRASGWYRRYTQKILVGVGFLIAIVFNADTLSIYERLESDPDTLQKVVNLAEDFVDSKDTLAINAVADPKFEASLDKLKGLVDNQIETVRSPL
;
A
#
# COMPACT_ATOMS: atom_id res chain seq x y z
N MET A 1 35.15 21.79 -20.11
CA MET A 1 33.88 21.19 -19.62
C MET A 1 33.48 21.89 -18.34
N GLY A 2 32.19 22.13 -18.13
CA GLY A 2 31.73 22.78 -16.90
C GLY A 2 31.65 21.76 -15.77
N MET A 3 32.24 22.07 -14.60
CA MET A 3 32.05 21.30 -13.36
C MET A 3 30.56 20.99 -13.10
N LEU A 4 29.67 21.91 -13.48
CA LEU A 4 28.22 21.73 -13.43
C LEU A 4 27.73 20.50 -14.21
N GLN A 5 28.23 20.26 -15.42
CA GLN A 5 27.82 19.11 -16.24
C GLN A 5 28.24 17.80 -15.58
N VAL A 6 29.45 17.75 -15.01
CA VAL A 6 29.94 16.59 -14.26
C VAL A 6 29.04 16.30 -13.06
N VAL A 7 28.66 17.34 -12.32
CA VAL A 7 27.74 17.21 -11.17
C VAL A 7 26.36 16.72 -11.62
N ILE A 8 25.81 17.24 -12.72
CA ILE A 8 24.52 16.80 -13.28
C ILE A 8 24.60 15.31 -13.66
N GLY A 9 25.64 14.91 -14.39
CA GLY A 9 25.84 13.53 -14.81
C GLY A 9 25.99 12.58 -13.61
N LEU A 10 26.74 12.98 -12.59
CA LEU A 10 26.91 12.22 -11.36
C LEU A 10 25.57 12.01 -10.63
N ILE A 11 24.80 13.09 -10.42
CA ILE A 11 23.48 13.02 -9.79
C ILE A 11 22.56 12.09 -10.58
N PHE A 12 22.53 12.22 -11.91
CA PHE A 12 21.69 11.39 -12.77
C PHE A 12 22.03 9.90 -12.64
N VAL A 13 23.32 9.54 -12.68
CA VAL A 13 23.77 8.15 -12.48
C VAL A 13 23.36 7.62 -11.10
N LEU A 14 23.52 8.41 -10.04
CA LEU A 14 23.11 8.01 -8.68
C LEU A 14 21.59 7.82 -8.58
N LEU A 15 20.80 8.66 -9.27
CA LEU A 15 19.34 8.49 -9.35
C LEU A 15 18.95 7.21 -10.09
N LEU A 16 19.64 6.86 -11.19
CA LEU A 16 19.41 5.61 -11.90
C LEU A 16 19.73 4.39 -11.04
N LEU A 17 20.83 4.43 -10.28
CA LEU A 17 21.18 3.34 -9.35
C LEU A 17 20.15 3.20 -8.21
N SER A 18 19.63 4.31 -7.69
CA SER A 18 18.55 4.31 -6.69
C SER A 18 17.24 3.73 -7.23
N LEU A 19 16.88 4.10 -8.46
CA LEU A 19 15.72 3.54 -9.16
C LEU A 19 15.91 2.04 -9.43
N LEU A 20 17.11 1.60 -9.84
CA LEU A 20 17.43 0.19 -10.01
C LEU A 20 17.27 -0.59 -8.70
N ALA A 21 17.80 -0.06 -7.59
CA ALA A 21 17.63 -0.70 -6.29
C ALA A 21 16.16 -0.83 -5.89
N THR A 22 15.37 0.21 -6.14
CA THR A 22 13.93 0.24 -5.83
C THR A 22 13.16 -0.76 -6.69
N THR A 23 13.40 -0.78 -8.01
CA THR A 23 12.73 -1.72 -8.94
C THR A 23 13.07 -3.18 -8.64
N VAL A 24 14.34 -3.49 -8.34
CA VAL A 24 14.75 -4.82 -7.91
C VAL A 24 14.01 -5.23 -6.63
N MET A 25 13.93 -4.33 -5.64
CA MET A 25 13.19 -4.56 -4.41
C MET A 25 11.69 -4.80 -4.67
N GLU A 26 11.05 -4.00 -5.53
CA GLU A 26 9.64 -4.20 -5.90
C GLU A 26 9.40 -5.56 -6.58
N LEU A 27 10.29 -5.96 -7.49
CA LEU A 27 10.24 -7.27 -8.13
C LEU A 27 10.35 -8.40 -7.11
N LEU A 28 11.33 -8.33 -6.21
CA LEU A 28 11.49 -9.29 -5.12
C LEU A 28 10.24 -9.35 -4.24
N ALA A 29 9.66 -8.21 -3.89
CA ALA A 29 8.45 -8.15 -3.07
C ALA A 29 7.24 -8.77 -3.75
N SER A 30 7.08 -8.54 -5.05
CA SER A 30 6.00 -9.11 -5.86
C SER A 30 6.14 -10.62 -6.03
N LEU A 31 7.34 -11.11 -6.33
CA LEU A 31 7.62 -12.53 -6.52
C LEU A 31 7.43 -13.32 -5.22
N LEU A 32 7.90 -12.78 -4.10
CA LEU A 32 7.80 -13.42 -2.78
C LEU A 32 6.48 -13.15 -2.06
N ALA A 33 5.58 -12.35 -2.66
CA ALA A 33 4.30 -11.90 -2.12
C ALA A 33 4.42 -11.29 -0.71
N LEU A 34 5.45 -10.46 -0.50
CA LEU A 34 5.81 -9.96 0.85
C LEU A 34 4.68 -9.14 1.49
N ARG A 35 3.96 -8.33 0.71
CA ARG A 35 2.83 -7.53 1.21
C ARG A 35 1.67 -8.43 1.68
N GLY A 36 1.30 -9.42 0.87
CA GLY A 36 0.24 -10.36 1.24
C GLY A 36 0.58 -11.20 2.47
N LYS A 37 1.83 -11.63 2.60
CA LYS A 37 2.31 -12.33 3.82
C LYS A 37 2.30 -11.43 5.05
N ASN A 38 2.63 -10.15 4.89
CA ASN A 38 2.59 -9.19 5.99
C ASN A 38 1.15 -8.93 6.46
N LEU A 39 0.22 -8.78 5.52
CA LEU A 39 -1.21 -8.68 5.83
C LEU A 39 -1.71 -9.92 6.56
N GLU A 40 -1.39 -11.11 6.04
CA GLU A 40 -1.80 -12.37 6.65
C GLU A 40 -1.24 -12.54 8.07
N LYS A 41 0.01 -12.13 8.30
CA LYS A 41 0.60 -12.09 9.64
C LYS A 41 -0.15 -11.13 10.57
N ALA A 42 -0.56 -9.96 10.07
CA ALA A 42 -1.33 -9.01 10.86
C ALA A 42 -2.74 -9.53 11.19
N LEU A 43 -3.44 -10.13 10.22
CA LEU A 43 -4.74 -10.77 10.44
C LEU A 43 -4.64 -11.93 11.43
N ARG A 44 -3.58 -12.75 11.34
CA ARG A 44 -3.32 -13.82 12.31
C ARG A 44 -3.15 -13.28 13.72
N ASN A 45 -2.41 -12.19 13.89
CA ASN A 45 -2.25 -11.54 15.20
C ASN A 45 -3.57 -10.94 15.74
N MET A 46 -4.57 -10.70 14.88
CA MET A 46 -5.87 -10.17 15.29
C MET A 46 -6.89 -11.28 15.57
N LEU A 47 -6.86 -12.36 14.77
CA LEU A 47 -7.94 -13.35 14.71
C LEU A 47 -7.55 -14.71 15.31
N ALA A 48 -6.26 -14.95 15.54
CA ALA A 48 -5.73 -16.24 15.97
C ALA A 48 -4.44 -16.07 16.80
N TYR A 49 -4.45 -15.11 17.73
CA TYR A 49 -3.29 -14.87 18.60
C TYR A 49 -3.12 -15.98 19.64
N THR A 50 -4.22 -16.46 20.20
CA THR A 50 -4.33 -17.58 21.15
C THR A 50 -4.96 -18.83 20.54
N ASP A 51 -5.76 -18.68 19.48
CA ASP A 51 -6.34 -19.81 18.73
C ASP A 51 -5.30 -20.51 17.84
N LYS A 52 -4.75 -21.63 18.34
CA LYS A 52 -3.76 -22.44 17.62
C LYS A 52 -4.30 -23.12 16.37
N ASP A 53 -5.61 -23.36 16.29
CA ASP A 53 -6.25 -24.01 15.16
C ASP A 53 -6.56 -23.01 14.03
N GLU A 54 -6.38 -21.71 14.28
CA GLU A 54 -6.64 -20.62 13.34
C GLU A 54 -8.06 -20.68 12.73
N LYS A 55 -9.06 -21.16 13.48
CA LYS A 55 -10.40 -21.45 12.94
C LYS A 55 -11.04 -20.21 12.36
N LEU A 56 -11.00 -19.12 13.11
CA LEU A 56 -11.59 -17.85 12.68
C LEU A 56 -10.83 -17.23 11.51
N LEU A 57 -9.49 -17.31 11.51
CA LEU A 57 -8.67 -16.85 10.41
C LEU A 57 -8.92 -17.67 9.13
N ALA A 58 -9.11 -18.99 9.25
CA ALA A 58 -9.46 -19.86 8.14
C ALA A 58 -10.84 -19.48 7.56
N ALA A 59 -11.85 -19.29 8.41
CA ALA A 59 -13.17 -18.80 8.00
C ALA A 59 -13.08 -17.43 7.31
N PHE A 60 -12.23 -16.53 7.84
CA PHE A 60 -11.98 -15.20 7.25
C PHE A 60 -11.43 -15.29 5.84
N LYS A 61 -10.45 -16.17 5.62
CA LYS A 61 -9.84 -16.40 4.30
C LYS A 61 -10.78 -17.11 3.33
N GLU A 62 -11.72 -17.90 3.84
CA GLU A 62 -12.73 -18.59 3.04
C GLU A 62 -13.89 -17.68 2.60
N ASN A 63 -14.06 -16.51 3.21
CA ASN A 63 -15.11 -15.55 2.85
C ASN A 63 -14.96 -15.06 1.39
N SER A 64 -16.08 -14.90 0.70
CA SER A 64 -16.14 -14.44 -0.70
C SER A 64 -15.52 -13.07 -0.91
N LEU A 65 -15.75 -12.11 -0.01
CA LEU A 65 -15.16 -10.77 -0.11
C LEU A 65 -13.64 -10.84 0.01
N TYR A 66 -13.10 -11.63 0.95
CA TYR A 66 -11.65 -11.83 1.06
C TYR A 66 -11.06 -12.43 -0.22
N LYS A 67 -11.70 -13.48 -0.74
CA LYS A 67 -11.27 -14.18 -1.96
C LYS A 67 -11.29 -13.30 -3.20
N GLN A 68 -12.20 -12.34 -3.28
CA GLN A 68 -12.30 -11.37 -4.39
C GLN A 68 -11.18 -10.32 -4.35
N LEU A 69 -10.65 -9.99 -3.17
CA LEU A 69 -9.52 -9.06 -3.02
C LEU A 69 -8.19 -9.71 -3.40
N GLY A 70 -8.09 -11.04 -3.30
CA GLY A 70 -6.90 -11.80 -3.69
C GLY A 70 -6.76 -11.97 -5.20
N SER A 71 -5.52 -12.06 -5.69
CA SER A 71 -5.26 -12.40 -7.09
C SER A 71 -5.11 -13.92 -7.27
N LYS A 72 -5.75 -14.45 -8.31
CA LYS A 72 -5.58 -15.84 -8.73
C LYS A 72 -4.41 -15.92 -9.71
N TYR A 73 -3.29 -16.52 -9.30
CA TYR A 73 -2.16 -16.79 -10.19
C TYR A 73 -1.99 -18.31 -10.35
N GLY A 74 -2.43 -18.84 -11.49
CA GLY A 74 -2.47 -20.28 -11.72
C GLY A 74 -3.40 -21.03 -10.75
N LYS A 75 -2.88 -22.08 -10.09
CA LYS A 75 -3.63 -22.90 -9.11
C LYS A 75 -3.58 -22.35 -7.68
N SER A 76 -2.71 -21.39 -7.39
CA SER A 76 -2.57 -20.81 -6.05
C SER A 76 -3.30 -19.47 -5.96
N ARG A 77 -4.12 -19.30 -4.91
CA ARG A 77 -4.60 -17.97 -4.52
C ARG A 77 -3.51 -17.28 -3.70
N ARG A 78 -3.17 -16.05 -4.07
CA ARG A 78 -2.30 -15.21 -3.26
C ARG A 78 -3.16 -14.35 -2.35
N SER A 79 -2.73 -14.21 -1.09
CA SER A 79 -3.36 -13.28 -0.15
C SER A 79 -3.33 -11.86 -0.75
N PRO A 80 -4.41 -11.08 -0.60
CA PRO A 80 -4.44 -9.68 -1.04
C PRO A 80 -3.29 -8.89 -0.43
N SER A 81 -2.82 -7.85 -1.14
CA SER A 81 -1.77 -6.98 -0.61
C SER A 81 -2.29 -5.99 0.45
N TYR A 82 -3.59 -5.72 0.44
CA TYR A 82 -4.27 -4.81 1.36
C TYR A 82 -5.77 -5.13 1.37
N ILE A 83 -6.43 -4.86 2.50
CA ILE A 83 -7.88 -4.94 2.69
C ILE A 83 -8.32 -3.64 3.35
N LYS A 84 -9.44 -3.06 2.91
CA LYS A 84 -10.02 -1.88 3.57
C LYS A 84 -10.66 -2.26 4.90
N ASP A 85 -10.69 -1.33 5.83
CA ASP A 85 -11.30 -1.54 7.16
C ASP A 85 -12.78 -1.92 7.07
N GLU A 86 -13.56 -1.36 6.14
CA GLU A 86 -14.96 -1.75 5.96
C GLU A 86 -15.09 -3.19 5.50
N SER A 87 -14.20 -3.65 4.63
CA SER A 87 -14.17 -5.05 4.18
C SER A 87 -13.80 -5.97 5.33
N PHE A 88 -12.77 -5.62 6.12
CA PHE A 88 -12.39 -6.40 7.30
C PHE A 88 -13.54 -6.49 8.31
N GLN A 89 -14.14 -5.35 8.67
CA GLN A 89 -15.25 -5.29 9.62
C GLN A 89 -16.45 -6.08 9.11
N SER A 90 -16.83 -5.95 7.83
CA SER A 90 -17.96 -6.68 7.26
C SER A 90 -17.72 -8.19 7.29
N ILE A 91 -16.53 -8.65 6.89
CA ILE A 91 -16.18 -10.08 6.91
C ILE A 91 -16.15 -10.62 8.34
N LEU A 92 -15.56 -9.88 9.27
CA LEU A 92 -15.49 -10.29 10.67
C LEU A 92 -16.90 -10.43 11.27
N MET A 93 -17.78 -9.46 11.04
CA MET A 93 -19.16 -9.52 11.53
C MET A 93 -19.95 -10.67 10.92
N GLU A 94 -19.81 -10.90 9.61
CA GLU A 94 -20.44 -12.03 8.94
C GLU A 94 -20.06 -13.37 9.59
N ILE A 95 -18.78 -13.55 9.91
CA ILE A 95 -18.27 -14.81 10.49
C ILE A 95 -18.68 -14.97 11.95
N ILE A 96 -18.69 -13.88 12.72
CA ILE A 96 -19.09 -13.92 14.13
C ILE A 96 -20.59 -14.21 14.25
N LEU A 97 -21.41 -13.54 13.43
CA LEU A 97 -22.87 -13.66 13.51
C LEU A 97 -23.40 -14.91 12.81
N ASP A 98 -22.72 -15.42 11.78
CA ASP A 98 -23.14 -16.61 11.01
C ASP A 98 -24.60 -16.50 10.51
N GLY A 99 -24.96 -15.32 10.01
CA GLY A 99 -26.31 -15.00 9.54
C GLY A 99 -27.33 -14.68 10.65
N GLU A 100 -26.95 -14.72 11.92
CA GLU A 100 -27.79 -14.29 13.04
C GLU A 100 -27.86 -12.76 13.18
N GLY A 101 -28.86 -12.29 13.94
CA GLY A 101 -29.07 -10.87 14.19
C GLY A 101 -28.06 -10.27 15.17
N MET A 102 -27.93 -8.94 15.13
CA MET A 102 -27.05 -8.17 16.04
C MET A 102 -27.41 -8.35 17.53
N ASP A 103 -28.64 -8.76 17.84
CA ASP A 103 -29.09 -9.11 19.19
C ASP A 103 -28.31 -10.29 19.80
N LYS A 104 -27.68 -11.12 18.95
CA LYS A 104 -26.86 -12.27 19.36
C LYS A 104 -25.37 -11.97 19.44
N LEU A 105 -24.95 -10.75 19.10
CA LEU A 105 -23.54 -10.39 18.98
C LEU A 105 -22.74 -10.71 20.24
N GLU A 106 -23.25 -10.34 21.42
CA GLU A 106 -22.55 -10.58 22.69
C GLU A 106 -22.37 -12.08 22.96
N ALA A 107 -23.43 -12.88 22.77
CA ALA A 107 -23.37 -14.33 22.93
C ALA A 107 -22.38 -14.98 21.94
N LYS A 108 -22.37 -14.53 20.68
CA LYS A 108 -21.44 -15.02 19.65
C LYS A 108 -19.99 -14.67 19.95
N ILE A 109 -19.73 -13.49 20.53
CA ILE A 109 -18.39 -13.11 20.96
C ILE A 109 -17.89 -14.06 22.07
N GLU A 110 -18.76 -14.49 22.99
CA GLU A 110 -18.38 -15.46 24.04
C GLU A 110 -17.97 -16.82 23.50
N GLU A 111 -18.53 -17.21 22.35
CA GLU A 111 -18.22 -18.47 21.66
C GLU A 111 -16.89 -18.44 20.88
N LEU A 112 -16.24 -17.28 20.78
CA LEU A 112 -14.99 -17.16 20.02
C LEU A 112 -13.87 -18.03 20.60
N PRO A 113 -13.11 -18.74 19.74
CA PRO A 113 -12.02 -19.61 20.17
C PRO A 113 -10.77 -18.81 20.60
N ASP A 114 -10.63 -17.57 20.13
CA ASP A 114 -9.52 -16.68 20.45
C ASP A 114 -9.89 -15.76 21.62
N GLU A 115 -9.24 -15.95 22.76
CA GLU A 115 -9.53 -15.21 24.00
C GLU A 115 -9.14 -13.74 23.91
N ASP A 116 -8.04 -13.41 23.24
CA ASP A 116 -7.58 -12.02 23.09
C ASP A 116 -8.53 -11.23 22.19
N LEU A 117 -8.95 -11.78 21.05
CA LEU A 117 -9.99 -11.21 20.20
C LEU A 117 -11.29 -11.03 20.98
N LYS A 118 -11.74 -12.06 21.71
CA LYS A 118 -12.95 -11.99 22.54
C LYS A 118 -12.89 -10.82 23.51
N ASN A 119 -11.78 -10.67 24.24
CA ASN A 119 -11.59 -9.59 25.19
C ASN A 119 -11.63 -8.21 24.52
N VAL A 120 -11.00 -8.06 23.35
CA VAL A 120 -11.03 -6.83 22.56
C VAL A 120 -12.45 -6.48 22.12
N LEU A 121 -13.21 -7.44 21.58
CA LEU A 121 -14.57 -7.19 21.12
C LEU A 121 -15.54 -6.90 22.28
N LYS A 122 -15.41 -7.58 23.42
CA LYS A 122 -16.19 -7.27 24.64
C LYS A 122 -15.88 -5.87 25.18
N GLN A 123 -14.63 -5.45 25.11
CA GLN A 123 -14.26 -4.08 25.45
C GLN A 123 -14.96 -3.08 24.52
N PHE A 124 -14.96 -3.32 23.20
CA PHE A 124 -15.65 -2.44 22.26
C PHE A 124 -17.16 -2.40 22.49
N LEU A 125 -17.80 -3.54 22.77
CA LEU A 125 -19.23 -3.58 23.12
C LEU A 125 -19.56 -2.70 24.32
N ARG A 126 -18.77 -2.81 25.38
CA ARG A 126 -18.94 -2.01 26.60
C ARG A 126 -18.71 -0.53 26.36
N GLU A 127 -17.68 -0.17 25.59
CA GLU A 127 -17.37 1.23 25.29
C GLU A 127 -18.39 1.88 24.36
N SER A 128 -19.06 1.10 23.51
CA SER A 128 -20.10 1.58 22.60
C SER A 128 -21.49 1.66 23.23
N ASP A 129 -21.64 1.34 24.52
CA ASP A 129 -22.94 1.21 25.18
C ASP A 129 -23.93 0.34 24.37
N HIS A 130 -23.41 -0.74 23.77
CA HIS A 130 -24.14 -1.65 22.88
C HIS A 130 -24.71 -1.01 21.59
N ASN A 131 -24.26 0.20 21.23
CA ASN A 131 -24.58 0.81 19.94
C ASN A 131 -23.81 0.10 18.81
N VAL A 132 -24.58 -0.43 17.85
CA VAL A 132 -24.04 -1.21 16.72
C VAL A 132 -23.09 -0.41 15.84
N GLU A 133 -23.44 0.83 15.50
CA GLU A 133 -22.63 1.62 14.58
C GLU A 133 -21.34 2.09 15.25
N GLU A 134 -21.41 2.48 16.52
CA GLU A 134 -20.20 2.81 17.27
C GLU A 134 -19.29 1.58 17.44
N PHE A 135 -19.84 0.39 17.68
CA PHE A 135 -19.07 -0.84 17.77
C PHE A 135 -18.35 -1.14 16.46
N ARG A 136 -19.04 -1.00 15.31
CA ARG A 136 -18.45 -1.19 13.98
C ARG A 136 -17.30 -0.21 13.72
N GLU A 137 -17.47 1.06 14.08
CA GLU A 137 -16.42 2.07 13.96
C GLU A 137 -15.20 1.76 14.84
N LYS A 138 -15.41 1.25 16.06
CA LYS A 138 -14.30 0.77 16.91
C LYS A 138 -13.56 -0.41 16.29
N VAL A 139 -14.26 -1.37 15.69
CA VAL A 139 -13.64 -2.50 14.98
C VAL A 139 -12.80 -2.01 13.79
N LYS A 140 -13.32 -1.07 12.99
CA LYS A 140 -12.56 -0.44 11.89
C LYS A 140 -11.32 0.30 12.41
N GLY A 141 -11.49 1.11 13.46
CA GLY A 141 -10.39 1.83 14.09
C GLY A 141 -9.31 0.89 14.64
N TRP A 142 -9.70 -0.23 15.25
CA TRP A 142 -8.77 -1.26 15.71
C TRP A 142 -7.98 -1.88 14.56
N TYR A 143 -8.66 -2.23 13.46
CA TYR A 143 -8.00 -2.72 12.26
C TYR A 143 -6.97 -1.73 11.70
N ASN A 144 -7.34 -0.45 11.57
CA ASN A 144 -6.44 0.59 11.07
C ASN A 144 -5.19 0.72 11.95
N ASN A 145 -5.36 0.73 13.28
CA ASN A 145 -4.25 0.75 14.23
C ASN A 145 -3.31 -0.46 14.10
N VAL A 146 -3.84 -1.64 13.83
CA VAL A 146 -3.01 -2.84 13.58
C VAL A 146 -2.31 -2.75 12.23
N MET A 147 -2.99 -2.25 11.19
CA MET A 147 -2.40 -2.08 9.86
C MET A 147 -1.30 -1.02 9.81
N ASP A 148 -1.36 0.03 10.63
CA ASP A 148 -0.29 0.99 10.80
C ASP A 148 0.98 0.32 11.34
N ARG A 149 0.83 -0.54 12.35
CA ARG A 149 1.94 -1.34 12.90
C ARG A 149 2.46 -2.36 11.88
N ALA A 150 1.56 -3.00 11.14
CA ALA A 150 1.91 -3.94 10.08
C ALA A 150 2.71 -3.27 8.96
N SER A 151 2.34 -2.04 8.59
CA SER A 151 3.09 -1.22 7.63
C SER A 151 4.49 -0.89 8.16
N GLY A 152 4.61 -0.62 9.45
CA GLY A 152 5.90 -0.45 10.13
C GLY A 152 6.79 -1.71 10.13
N TRP A 153 6.22 -2.91 10.33
CA TRP A 153 6.96 -4.18 10.21
C TRP A 153 7.45 -4.39 8.78
N TYR A 154 6.57 -4.18 7.80
CA TYR A 154 6.89 -4.29 6.39
C TYR A 154 8.04 -3.36 6.00
N ARG A 155 7.94 -2.06 6.34
CA ARG A 155 8.99 -1.06 6.04
C ARG A 155 10.34 -1.47 6.62
N ARG A 156 10.41 -1.92 7.88
CA ARG A 156 11.66 -2.35 8.51
C ARG A 156 12.27 -3.57 7.83
N TYR A 157 11.44 -4.54 7.44
CA TYR A 157 11.91 -5.73 6.74
C TYR A 157 12.40 -5.40 5.33
N THR A 158 11.65 -4.61 4.57
CA THR A 158 12.03 -4.22 3.20
C THR A 158 13.25 -3.31 3.16
N GLN A 159 13.44 -2.46 4.17
CA GLN A 159 14.66 -1.65 4.30
C GLN A 159 15.91 -2.53 4.42
N LYS A 160 15.86 -3.63 5.17
CA LYS A 160 16.99 -4.56 5.28
C LYS A 160 17.32 -5.22 3.93
N ILE A 161 16.28 -5.60 3.17
CA ILE A 161 16.45 -6.14 1.82
C ILE A 161 17.06 -5.08 0.91
N LEU A 162 16.55 -3.84 0.95
CA LEU A 162 17.02 -2.73 0.12
C LEU A 162 18.49 -2.41 0.39
N VAL A 163 18.94 -2.44 1.65
CA VAL A 163 20.36 -2.29 2.01
C VAL A 163 21.19 -3.41 1.37
N GLY A 164 20.72 -4.66 1.44
CA GLY A 164 21.40 -5.79 0.79
C GLY A 164 21.47 -5.66 -0.74
N VAL A 165 20.37 -5.22 -1.37
CA VAL A 165 20.31 -4.96 -2.82
C VAL A 165 21.27 -3.82 -3.20
N GLY A 166 21.27 -2.72 -2.47
CA GLY A 166 22.17 -1.59 -2.72
C GLY A 166 23.64 -1.98 -2.57
N PHE A 167 23.97 -2.79 -1.55
CA PHE A 167 25.32 -3.32 -1.37
C PHE A 167 25.74 -4.24 -2.52
N LEU A 168 24.85 -5.12 -2.98
CA LEU A 168 25.12 -5.99 -4.12
C LEU A 168 25.31 -5.19 -5.41
N ILE A 169 24.50 -4.14 -5.65
CA ILE A 169 24.67 -3.22 -6.77
C ILE A 169 26.04 -2.53 -6.68
N ALA A 170 26.44 -2.04 -5.51
CA ALA A 170 27.74 -1.39 -5.35
C ALA A 170 28.91 -2.32 -5.72
N ILE A 171 28.85 -3.59 -5.32
CA ILE A 171 29.85 -4.61 -5.69
C ILE A 171 29.85 -4.87 -7.19
N VAL A 172 28.68 -5.15 -7.78
CA VAL A 172 28.56 -5.55 -9.20
C VAL A 172 29.00 -4.43 -10.13
N PHE A 173 28.60 -3.19 -9.84
CA PHE A 173 28.93 -2.04 -10.67
C PHE A 173 30.27 -1.41 -10.32
N ASN A 174 30.98 -1.91 -9.29
CA ASN A 174 32.11 -1.24 -8.67
C ASN A 174 31.79 0.25 -8.45
N ALA A 175 30.56 0.52 -8.01
CA ALA A 175 29.98 1.85 -7.98
C ALA A 175 30.50 2.60 -6.75
N ASP A 176 31.72 3.12 -6.90
CA ASP A 176 32.28 4.13 -6.00
C ASP A 176 31.99 5.51 -6.59
N THR A 177 31.37 6.37 -5.79
CA THR A 177 31.01 7.74 -6.18
C THR A 177 32.24 8.52 -6.67
N LEU A 178 33.40 8.35 -6.04
CA LEU A 178 34.64 9.01 -6.47
C LEU A 178 35.10 8.47 -7.82
N SER A 179 35.11 7.15 -7.97
CA SER A 179 35.41 6.49 -9.25
C SER A 179 34.46 6.92 -10.38
N ILE A 180 33.17 7.14 -10.10
CA ILE A 180 32.20 7.64 -11.10
C ILE A 180 32.51 9.09 -11.47
N TYR A 181 32.79 9.93 -10.48
CA TYR A 181 33.17 11.33 -10.70
C TYR A 181 34.44 11.42 -11.57
N GLU A 182 35.50 10.70 -11.21
CA GLU A 182 36.77 10.68 -11.94
C GLU A 182 36.57 10.22 -13.39
N ARG A 183 35.72 9.21 -13.63
CA ARG A 183 35.39 8.74 -14.98
C ARG A 183 34.62 9.77 -15.79
N LEU A 184 33.63 10.44 -15.19
CA LEU A 184 32.84 11.47 -15.86
C LEU A 184 33.68 12.74 -16.14
N GLU A 185 34.62 13.08 -15.27
CA GLU A 185 35.53 14.21 -15.47
C GLU A 185 36.60 13.91 -16.54
N SER A 186 37.14 12.69 -16.56
CA SER A 186 38.23 12.30 -17.46
C SER A 186 37.77 11.90 -18.87
N ASP A 187 36.49 11.57 -19.07
CA ASP A 187 35.93 11.20 -20.38
C ASP A 187 34.79 12.15 -20.83
N PRO A 188 35.13 13.19 -21.61
CA PRO A 188 34.17 14.14 -22.17
C PRO A 188 33.03 13.54 -22.99
N ASP A 189 33.29 12.49 -23.76
CA ASP A 189 32.29 11.89 -24.65
C ASP A 189 31.25 11.11 -23.82
N THR A 190 31.72 10.40 -22.79
CA THR A 190 30.83 9.72 -21.84
C THR A 190 29.99 10.71 -21.05
N LEU A 191 30.60 11.81 -20.57
CA LEU A 191 29.85 12.85 -19.86
C LEU A 191 28.72 13.42 -20.73
N GLN A 192 29.01 13.78 -21.98
CA GLN A 192 28.00 14.36 -22.87
C GLN A 192 26.84 13.39 -23.13
N LYS A 193 27.12 12.08 -23.29
CA LYS A 193 26.07 11.06 -23.42
C LYS A 193 25.18 11.00 -22.17
N VAL A 194 25.78 11.02 -20.98
CA VAL A 194 25.03 10.98 -19.71
C VAL A 194 24.17 12.22 -19.52
N VAL A 195 24.71 13.41 -19.86
CA VAL A 195 23.94 14.67 -19.82
C VAL A 195 22.78 14.64 -20.82
N ASN A 196 23.00 14.19 -22.05
CA ASN A 196 21.92 14.06 -23.03
C ASN A 196 20.83 13.09 -22.56
N LEU A 197 21.21 11.95 -21.96
CA LEU A 197 20.24 11.02 -21.37
C LEU A 197 19.45 11.65 -20.21
N ALA A 198 20.07 12.54 -19.44
CA ALA A 198 19.40 13.26 -18.39
C ALA A 198 18.42 14.31 -18.94
N GLU A 199 18.81 15.03 -19.99
CA GLU A 199 17.95 15.98 -20.73
C GLU A 199 16.75 15.25 -21.35
N ASP A 200 16.99 14.14 -22.07
CA ASP A 200 15.95 13.28 -22.63
C ASP A 200 15.01 12.74 -21.54
N PHE A 201 15.52 12.39 -20.36
CA PHE A 201 14.71 11.91 -19.24
C PHE A 201 13.79 13.01 -18.69
N VAL A 202 14.22 14.28 -18.70
CA VAL A 202 13.39 15.41 -18.28
C VAL A 202 12.34 15.73 -19.34
N ASP A 203 12.73 15.76 -20.62
CA ASP A 203 11.82 16.05 -21.75
C ASP A 203 10.77 14.94 -21.92
N SER A 204 11.14 13.68 -21.66
CA SER A 204 10.19 12.56 -21.62
C SER A 204 9.29 12.59 -20.38
N LYS A 205 9.70 13.26 -19.31
CA LYS A 205 8.85 13.49 -18.13
C LYS A 205 7.72 14.45 -18.46
N ASP A 206 7.93 15.43 -19.34
CA ASP A 206 6.85 16.26 -19.87
C ASP A 206 5.85 15.43 -20.68
N THR A 207 6.27 14.41 -21.44
CA THR A 207 5.31 13.51 -22.13
C THR A 207 4.56 12.54 -21.20
N LEU A 208 5.06 12.23 -20.00
CA LEU A 208 4.34 11.44 -18.99
C LEU A 208 3.49 12.30 -18.03
N ALA A 209 3.90 13.54 -17.74
CA ALA A 209 3.15 14.50 -16.94
C ALA A 209 2.04 15.21 -17.75
N ILE A 210 2.29 15.52 -19.03
CA ILE A 210 1.30 16.12 -19.96
C ILE A 210 0.21 15.10 -20.30
N ASN A 211 0.48 13.79 -20.35
CA ASN A 211 -0.58 12.79 -20.57
C ASN A 211 -1.47 12.51 -19.34
N ALA A 212 -1.07 12.95 -18.14
CA ALA A 212 -1.91 12.86 -16.94
C ALA A 212 -2.71 14.13 -16.65
N VAL A 213 -2.31 15.28 -17.21
CA VAL A 213 -2.95 16.60 -16.96
C VAL A 213 -3.57 17.22 -18.23
N ALA A 214 -3.14 16.85 -19.43
CA ALA A 214 -3.59 17.46 -20.69
C ALA A 214 -4.37 16.49 -21.60
N ASP A 215 -5.28 15.66 -21.05
CA ASP A 215 -6.37 15.15 -21.88
C ASP A 215 -7.42 16.26 -22.03
N PRO A 216 -7.57 16.90 -23.20
CA PRO A 216 -8.57 17.95 -23.40
C PRO A 216 -10.00 17.45 -23.15
N LYS A 217 -10.27 16.13 -23.17
CA LYS A 217 -11.55 15.57 -22.74
C LYS A 217 -11.72 15.57 -21.22
N PHE A 218 -10.63 15.42 -20.47
CA PHE A 218 -10.63 15.49 -19.01
C PHE A 218 -10.81 16.93 -18.52
N GLU A 219 -10.10 17.90 -19.10
CA GLU A 219 -10.33 19.32 -18.80
C GLU A 219 -11.74 19.77 -19.21
N ALA A 220 -12.24 19.37 -20.38
CA ALA A 220 -13.63 19.64 -20.76
C ALA A 220 -14.66 18.97 -19.83
N SER A 221 -14.31 17.82 -19.24
CA SER A 221 -15.16 17.14 -18.24
C SER A 221 -15.09 17.83 -16.88
N LEU A 222 -13.93 18.38 -16.48
CA LEU A 222 -13.76 19.17 -15.27
C LEU A 222 -14.47 20.52 -15.36
N ASP A 223 -14.41 21.21 -16.51
CA ASP A 223 -15.14 22.45 -16.73
C ASP A 223 -16.65 22.21 -16.80
N LYS A 224 -17.08 21.08 -17.39
CA LYS A 224 -18.48 20.66 -17.36
C LYS A 224 -18.93 20.30 -15.93
N LEU A 225 -18.07 19.68 -15.12
CA LEU A 225 -18.35 19.39 -13.71
C LEU A 225 -18.41 20.65 -12.85
N LYS A 226 -17.46 21.60 -13.02
CA LYS A 226 -17.48 22.90 -12.34
C LYS A 226 -18.72 23.69 -12.70
N GLY A 227 -19.07 23.77 -14.00
CA GLY A 227 -20.31 24.41 -14.45
C GLY A 227 -21.59 23.74 -13.93
N LEU A 228 -21.58 22.43 -13.64
CA LEU A 228 -22.70 21.74 -13.01
C LEU A 228 -22.77 21.99 -11.50
N VAL A 229 -21.63 22.07 -10.82
CA VAL A 229 -21.55 22.39 -9.38
C VAL A 229 -21.95 23.84 -9.12
N ASP A 230 -21.50 24.78 -9.94
CA ASP A 230 -21.83 26.20 -9.78
C ASP A 230 -23.31 26.49 -10.08
N ASN A 231 -23.89 25.85 -11.10
CA ASN A 231 -25.33 25.95 -11.39
C ASN A 231 -26.20 25.28 -10.32
N GLN A 232 -25.72 24.24 -9.63
CA GLN A 232 -26.48 23.61 -8.53
C GLN A 232 -26.37 24.38 -7.21
N ILE A 233 -25.31 25.17 -7.00
CA ILE A 233 -25.17 26.03 -5.82
C ILE A 233 -26.03 27.31 -5.93
N GLU A 234 -26.33 27.81 -7.14
CA GLU A 234 -27.28 28.92 -7.33
C GLU A 234 -28.76 28.49 -7.21
N THR A 235 -29.12 27.23 -7.51
CA THR A 235 -30.51 26.74 -7.36
C THR A 235 -30.89 26.28 -5.94
N VAL A 236 -29.95 26.20 -4.99
CA VAL A 236 -30.22 25.77 -3.60
C VAL A 236 -30.19 26.95 -2.59
N ARG A 237 -30.01 28.19 -3.06
CA ARG A 237 -30.25 29.41 -2.26
C ARG A 237 -31.51 30.16 -2.73
N SER A 238 -32.67 29.54 -2.46
CA SER A 238 -34.04 30.12 -2.41
C SER A 238 -34.66 30.65 -3.73
N PRO A 239 -35.96 30.39 -3.98
CA PRO A 239 -37.04 30.84 -3.09
C PRO A 239 -38.17 29.82 -2.86
N LEU A 240 -38.26 29.32 -1.62
CA LEU A 240 -39.40 29.36 -0.70
C LEU A 240 -39.07 28.50 0.53
#